data_AF-A0A538HWE6-F1
#
_entry.id   AF-A0A538HWE6-F1
#
_cell.length_a   1.000
_cell.length_b   1.000
_cell.length_c   1.000
_cell.angle_alpha   90.00
_cell.angle_beta   90.00
_cell.angle_gamma   90.00
#
_symmetry.space_group_name_H-M   'P 1'
#
loop_
_entity.id
_entity.type
_entity.pdbx_description
1 polymer ?
#
loop_
_entity_poly.entity_id
_entity_poly.type
_entity_poly.pdbx_seq_one_letter_code
_entity_poly.pdbx_strand_id
1 'polypeptide(L)'
;MATCPACGKENPEGFQFCGFCTAPLTEQPAATLLEERKVVTVLFCDLVGFTAASEHADPEDVRARIRPYHARLRQEIERYSGTVEKFIGDAVMAVFGAPVSHEDDVERAVRAGLRILDAIAELNEEDPELSLQVRIGINTGEAVVALGARPEEGEGIVTGDVVNTASRLQGAALVNGTAVSQTTFRATERIFEYEPHEAVMVKGKTEPLALYRPLAARARFGSDVTRTHTTPLVGRELEKSLLVGTFERAAQQRSCQLVTIVGEPGAGKSRLCMELFGYLEDRPGLTRWRQGRCLPYGDGIAFWALGEIVKAECGILDTDSPEEAEAKLERALPRDEPDLLWLKARLAPLVGVPGEPAAQEETFTAWRRFCERLAATGPAVLVFEDLHWADEALLAFLEHLADWAEGVPLLLLCTARPELYEQHLGFGANARNAQRINLPPLTDEETAPPRGVASGAIAAFRGDAAGLARARGRQSPLRRGVRAPALGSR
;
A
#
# COMPACT_ATOMS: atom_id res chain seq x y z
N MET A 1 -32.09 -30.37 28.51
CA MET A 1 -31.70 -29.07 29.11
C MET A 1 -30.18 -28.97 29.12
N ALA A 2 -29.61 -27.80 28.87
CA ALA A 2 -28.16 -27.58 28.84
C ALA A 2 -27.72 -26.77 30.06
N THR A 3 -26.76 -27.28 30.83
CA THR A 3 -26.22 -26.59 32.01
C THR A 3 -25.09 -25.66 31.58
N CYS A 4 -25.15 -24.40 31.98
CA CYS A 4 -24.12 -23.43 31.61
C CYS A 4 -22.78 -23.77 32.30
N PRO A 5 -21.66 -23.86 31.56
CA PRO A 5 -20.36 -24.15 32.15
C PRO A 5 -19.80 -22.98 32.99
N ALA A 6 -20.23 -21.74 32.71
CA ALA A 6 -19.74 -20.56 33.42
C ALA A 6 -20.49 -20.28 34.74
N CYS A 7 -21.81 -20.47 34.77
CA CYS A 7 -22.64 -20.10 35.94
C CYS A 7 -23.43 -21.26 36.55
N GLY A 8 -23.34 -22.47 35.99
CA GLY A 8 -23.97 -23.68 36.52
C GLY A 8 -25.49 -23.74 36.41
N LYS A 9 -26.15 -22.73 35.83
CA LYS A 9 -27.61 -22.70 35.69
C LYS A 9 -28.09 -23.50 34.48
N GLU A 10 -29.25 -24.16 34.64
CA GLU A 10 -29.92 -24.89 33.56
C GLU A 10 -30.60 -23.94 32.59
N ASN A 11 -30.43 -24.21 31.29
CA ASN A 11 -31.06 -23.47 30.21
C ASN A 11 -31.91 -24.41 29.34
N PRO A 12 -33.00 -23.89 28.73
CA PRO A 12 -33.83 -24.67 27.80
C PRO A 12 -33.03 -25.21 26.61
N GLU A 13 -33.50 -26.31 26.02
CA GLU A 13 -32.87 -26.88 24.81
C GLU A 13 -32.99 -25.92 23.62
N GLY A 14 -31.91 -25.79 22.83
CA GLY A 14 -31.84 -24.92 21.65
C GLY A 14 -31.26 -23.51 21.90
N PHE A 15 -30.97 -23.14 23.15
CA PHE A 15 -30.31 -21.85 23.47
C PHE A 15 -28.81 -21.91 23.16
N GLN A 16 -28.30 -20.96 22.38
CA GLN A 16 -26.86 -20.84 22.08
C GLN A 16 -26.08 -20.09 23.16
N PHE A 17 -26.76 -19.21 23.91
CA PHE A 17 -26.19 -18.43 25.01
C PHE A 17 -27.03 -18.59 26.27
N CYS A 18 -26.38 -18.48 27.43
CA CYS A 18 -27.04 -18.58 28.71
C CYS A 18 -27.94 -17.36 28.95
N GLY A 19 -29.22 -17.59 29.24
CA GLY A 19 -30.18 -16.52 29.52
C GLY A 19 -29.91 -15.74 30.82
N PHE A 20 -28.93 -16.17 31.64
CA PHE A 20 -28.61 -15.53 32.93
C PHE A 20 -27.27 -14.81 32.95
N CYS A 21 -26.27 -15.29 32.22
CA CYS A 21 -24.90 -14.75 32.25
C CYS A 21 -24.29 -14.50 30.87
N THR A 22 -25.08 -14.71 29.81
CA THR A 22 -24.68 -14.49 28.41
C THR A 22 -23.53 -15.34 27.89
N ALA A 23 -22.97 -16.24 28.71
CA ALA A 23 -21.93 -17.17 28.27
C ALA A 23 -22.47 -18.17 27.22
N PRO A 24 -21.69 -18.52 26.18
CA PRO A 24 -22.10 -19.51 25.19
C PRO A 24 -22.32 -20.89 25.84
N LEU A 25 -23.43 -21.55 25.50
CA LEU A 25 -23.81 -22.87 26.03
C LEU A 25 -23.33 -24.03 25.16
N THR A 26 -23.13 -23.75 23.88
CA THR A 26 -22.48 -24.64 22.92
C THR A 26 -21.06 -24.16 22.71
N GLU A 27 -20.07 -25.05 22.81
CA GLU A 27 -18.78 -24.79 22.18
C GLU A 27 -19.08 -24.45 20.72
N GLN A 28 -18.83 -23.19 20.33
CA GLN A 28 -18.75 -22.87 18.92
C GLN A 28 -17.71 -23.83 18.35
N PRO A 29 -18.01 -24.57 17.26
CA PRO A 29 -16.97 -25.35 16.62
C PRO A 29 -15.80 -24.40 16.42
N ALA A 30 -14.64 -24.73 17.01
CA ALA A 30 -13.43 -23.93 16.89
C ALA A 30 -13.37 -23.48 15.44
N ALA A 31 -13.50 -22.17 15.21
CA ALA A 31 -13.65 -21.64 13.86
C ALA A 31 -12.55 -22.31 13.05
N THR A 32 -12.94 -23.16 12.10
CA THR A 32 -12.00 -24.00 11.35
C THR A 32 -10.87 -23.07 10.97
N LEU A 33 -9.68 -23.24 11.56
CA LEU A 33 -8.57 -22.32 11.38
C LEU A 33 -8.32 -22.32 9.87
N LEU A 34 -8.81 -21.27 9.21
CA LEU A 34 -8.69 -21.10 7.78
C LEU A 34 -7.23 -20.74 7.56
N GLU A 35 -6.43 -21.78 7.35
CA GLU A 35 -5.03 -21.67 6.98
C GLU A 35 -4.94 -21.40 5.49
N GLU A 36 -4.35 -20.27 5.13
CA GLU A 36 -4.11 -19.89 3.73
C GLU A 36 -2.62 -19.74 3.47
N ARG A 37 -2.14 -20.21 2.32
CA ARG A 37 -0.78 -19.92 1.88
C ARG A 37 -0.77 -18.55 1.20
N LYS A 38 -0.03 -17.61 1.77
CA LYS A 38 0.11 -16.24 1.25
C LYS A 38 1.58 -15.84 1.16
N VAL A 39 1.87 -14.90 0.28
CA VAL A 39 3.12 -14.17 0.33
C VAL A 39 2.96 -13.05 1.37
N VAL A 40 3.82 -13.06 2.37
CA VAL A 40 3.81 -12.06 3.46
C VAL A 40 5.19 -11.44 3.56
N THR A 41 5.25 -10.24 4.14
CA THR A 41 6.50 -9.59 4.51
C THR A 41 6.60 -9.50 6.02
N VAL A 42 7.62 -10.12 6.59
CA VAL A 42 7.86 -10.15 8.04
C VAL A 42 8.95 -9.14 8.39
N LEU A 43 8.66 -8.31 9.39
CA LEU A 43 9.59 -7.35 9.98
C LEU A 43 9.93 -7.79 11.40
N PHE A 44 11.22 -7.88 11.70
CA PHE A 44 11.74 -8.00 13.06
C PHE A 44 12.50 -6.74 13.42
N CYS A 45 12.27 -6.22 14.63
CA CYS A 45 13.05 -5.14 15.21
C CYS A 45 13.44 -5.53 16.64
N ASP A 46 14.67 -5.24 17.05
CA ASP A 46 15.24 -5.70 18.31
C ASP A 46 16.24 -4.69 18.85
N LEU A 47 16.35 -4.57 20.18
CA LEU A 47 17.24 -3.61 20.83
C LEU A 47 18.66 -4.16 20.96
N VAL A 48 19.65 -3.34 20.61
CA VAL A 48 21.06 -3.73 20.70
C VAL A 48 21.52 -3.65 22.15
N GLY A 49 22.05 -4.75 22.67
CA GLY A 49 22.67 -4.80 24.00
C GLY A 49 21.68 -4.79 25.18
N PHE A 50 20.38 -4.77 24.91
CA PHE A 50 19.35 -4.68 25.93
C PHE A 50 19.24 -5.96 26.77
N THR A 51 19.43 -7.14 26.17
CA THR A 51 19.48 -8.41 26.90
C THR A 51 20.54 -8.40 27.99
N ALA A 52 21.76 -7.91 27.69
CA ALA A 52 22.87 -7.84 28.64
C ALA A 52 22.64 -6.77 29.74
N ALA A 53 22.03 -5.64 29.37
CA ALA A 53 21.67 -4.57 30.32
C ALA A 53 20.56 -5.01 31.30
N SER A 54 19.68 -5.92 30.86
CA SER A 54 18.53 -6.39 31.65
C SER A 54 18.86 -7.54 32.60
N GLU A 55 19.99 -8.24 32.44
CA GLU A 55 20.38 -9.37 33.30
C GLU A 55 20.54 -9.00 34.79
N HIS A 56 20.87 -7.75 35.08
CA HIS A 56 21.17 -7.27 36.45
C HIS A 56 20.18 -6.22 36.96
N ALA A 57 19.13 -5.90 36.19
CA ALA A 57 18.15 -4.89 36.52
C ALA A 57 16.86 -5.51 37.07
N ASP A 58 16.09 -4.74 37.85
CA ASP A 58 14.79 -5.20 38.33
C ASP A 58 13.81 -5.38 37.14
N PRO A 59 13.11 -6.52 37.03
CA PRO A 59 12.18 -6.76 35.92
C PRO A 59 11.07 -5.71 35.78
N GLU A 60 10.62 -5.08 36.87
CA GLU A 60 9.61 -4.02 36.82
C GLU A 60 10.18 -2.73 36.20
N ASP A 61 11.41 -2.37 36.56
CA ASP A 61 12.12 -1.22 36.00
C ASP A 61 12.44 -1.42 34.51
N VAL A 62 12.89 -2.63 34.15
CA VAL A 62 13.13 -3.04 32.75
C VAL A 62 11.83 -2.89 31.94
N ARG A 63 10.71 -3.39 32.46
CA ARG A 63 9.41 -3.30 31.77
C ARG A 63 8.90 -1.86 31.66
N ALA A 64 9.11 -1.03 32.68
CA ALA A 64 8.73 0.38 32.65
C ALA A 64 9.50 1.16 31.58
N ARG A 65 10.79 0.86 31.38
CA ARG A 65 11.64 1.47 30.35
C ARG A 65 11.30 1.03 28.92
N ILE A 66 10.89 -0.22 28.72
CA ILE A 66 10.55 -0.74 27.38
C ILE A 66 9.15 -0.29 26.93
N ARG A 67 8.25 0.01 27.85
CA ARG A 67 6.84 0.29 27.52
C ARG A 67 6.66 1.45 26.51
N PRO A 68 7.34 2.61 26.63
CA PRO A 68 7.28 3.67 25.62
C PRO A 68 7.79 3.20 24.25
N TYR A 69 8.89 2.44 24.23
CA TYR A 69 9.43 1.85 23.01
C TYR A 69 8.42 0.91 22.32
N HIS A 70 7.80 -0.02 23.05
CA HIS A 70 6.77 -0.91 22.49
C HIS A 70 5.57 -0.15 21.93
N ALA A 71 5.12 0.90 22.64
CA ALA A 71 4.00 1.72 22.18
C ALA A 71 4.35 2.45 20.88
N ARG A 72 5.56 3.05 20.80
CA ARG A 72 6.04 3.76 19.61
C ARG A 72 6.17 2.84 18.40
N LEU A 73 6.80 1.66 18.58
CA LEU A 73 6.97 0.70 17.49
C LEU A 73 5.64 0.17 16.98
N ARG A 74 4.72 -0.16 17.89
CA ARG A 74 3.36 -0.58 17.53
C ARG A 74 2.68 0.48 16.66
N GLN A 75 2.71 1.73 17.10
CA GLN A 75 2.10 2.85 16.38
C GLN A 75 2.68 2.98 14.96
N GLU A 76 4.01 2.95 14.81
CA GLU A 76 4.61 3.10 13.48
C GLU A 76 4.34 1.87 12.59
N ILE A 77 4.31 0.65 13.12
CA ILE A 77 3.97 -0.55 12.34
C ILE A 77 2.51 -0.50 11.87
N GLU A 78 1.58 -0.22 12.79
CA GLU A 78 0.14 -0.16 12.51
C GLU A 78 -0.21 1.02 11.58
N ARG A 79 0.56 2.12 11.64
CA ARG A 79 0.45 3.26 10.71
C ARG A 79 0.67 2.87 9.25
N TYR A 80 1.52 1.87 8.97
CA TYR A 80 1.71 1.30 7.64
C TYR A 80 0.84 0.06 7.41
N SER A 81 -0.23 -0.12 8.19
CA SER A 81 -1.13 -1.29 8.17
C SER A 81 -0.43 -2.63 8.40
N GLY A 82 0.71 -2.62 9.09
CA GLY A 82 1.34 -3.84 9.58
C GLY A 82 0.62 -4.36 10.81
N THR A 83 0.54 -5.67 10.94
CA THR A 83 0.01 -6.33 12.14
C THR A 83 1.16 -6.70 13.06
N VAL A 84 1.21 -6.13 14.27
CA VAL A 84 2.14 -6.59 15.30
C VAL A 84 1.67 -7.95 15.81
N GLU A 85 2.44 -9.00 15.54
CA GLU A 85 2.10 -10.36 15.99
C GLU A 85 2.38 -10.50 17.49
N LYS A 86 3.62 -10.19 17.91
CA LYS A 86 4.04 -10.34 19.31
C LYS A 86 5.31 -9.56 19.63
N PHE A 87 5.47 -9.29 20.93
CA PHE A 87 6.72 -8.85 21.53
C PHE A 87 7.40 -10.04 22.20
N ILE A 88 8.70 -10.22 21.94
CA ILE A 88 9.56 -11.29 22.46
C ILE A 88 10.66 -10.60 23.26
N GLY A 89 10.36 -10.24 24.51
CA GLY A 89 11.25 -9.38 25.30
C GLY A 89 11.27 -7.97 24.71
N ASP A 90 12.44 -7.58 24.20
CA ASP A 90 12.75 -6.33 23.50
C ASP A 90 12.60 -6.40 21.97
N ALA A 91 12.49 -7.62 21.43
CA ALA A 91 12.22 -7.83 20.03
C ALA A 91 10.72 -7.72 19.71
N VAL A 92 10.38 -7.10 18.58
CA VAL A 92 9.04 -7.10 18.01
C VAL A 92 9.03 -7.89 16.70
N MET A 93 7.98 -8.67 16.51
CA MET A 93 7.66 -9.32 15.24
C MET A 93 6.37 -8.71 14.68
N ALA A 94 6.45 -8.24 13.45
CA ALA A 94 5.31 -7.74 12.71
C ALA A 94 5.20 -8.36 11.32
N VAL A 95 3.98 -8.37 10.79
CA VAL A 95 3.65 -8.98 9.52
C VAL A 95 2.85 -7.99 8.68
N PHE A 96 3.24 -7.86 7.42
CA PHE A 96 2.52 -7.18 6.36
C PHE A 96 2.01 -8.24 5.39
N GLY A 97 0.79 -8.12 4.91
CA GLY A 97 0.14 -9.16 4.10
C GLY A 97 -0.75 -10.14 4.85
N ALA A 98 -0.85 -10.00 6.18
CA ALA A 98 -1.76 -10.77 7.02
C ALA A 98 -2.28 -9.94 8.21
N PRO A 99 -3.55 -10.14 8.63
CA PRO A 99 -4.55 -11.01 8.00
C PRO A 99 -5.09 -10.46 6.67
N VAL A 100 -4.95 -9.14 6.46
CA VAL A 100 -5.31 -8.45 5.21
C VAL A 100 -4.07 -8.28 4.35
N SER A 101 -4.19 -8.56 3.04
CA SER A 101 -3.10 -8.40 2.07
C SER A 101 -3.30 -7.18 1.20
N HIS A 102 -2.21 -6.48 0.90
CA HIS A 102 -2.14 -5.31 0.03
C HIS A 102 -1.05 -5.50 -1.03
N GLU A 103 -1.21 -4.84 -2.18
CA GLU A 103 -0.23 -4.95 -3.28
C GLU A 103 1.15 -4.38 -2.93
N ASP A 104 1.18 -3.44 -1.98
CA ASP A 104 2.36 -2.69 -1.55
C ASP A 104 2.88 -3.12 -0.18
N ASP A 105 2.47 -4.28 0.36
CA ASP A 105 2.92 -4.78 1.68
C ASP A 105 4.44 -4.82 1.83
N VAL A 106 5.16 -5.14 0.75
CA VAL A 106 6.63 -5.16 0.76
C VAL A 106 7.19 -3.74 0.91
N GLU A 107 6.60 -2.76 0.21
CA GLU A 107 6.98 -1.34 0.33
C GLU A 107 6.65 -0.82 1.73
N ARG A 108 5.44 -1.12 2.24
CA ARG A 108 4.98 -0.75 3.58
C ARG A 108 5.92 -1.23 4.66
N ALA A 109 6.34 -2.49 4.60
CA ALA A 109 7.27 -3.06 5.58
C ALA A 109 8.61 -2.30 5.58
N VAL A 110 9.16 -1.98 4.41
CA VAL A 110 10.42 -1.23 4.31
C VAL A 110 10.25 0.21 4.81
N ARG A 111 9.14 0.89 4.48
CA ARG A 111 8.82 2.23 5.02
C ARG A 111 8.68 2.22 6.53
N ALA A 112 7.95 1.24 7.08
CA ALA A 112 7.82 1.06 8.52
C ALA A 112 9.18 0.85 9.19
N GLY A 113 10.04 0.01 8.60
CA GLY A 113 11.41 -0.20 9.09
C GLY A 113 12.22 1.09 9.16
N LEU A 114 12.23 1.90 8.09
CA LEU A 114 12.93 3.19 8.09
C LEU A 114 12.33 4.17 9.10
N ARG A 115 11.00 4.28 9.16
CA ARG A 115 10.32 5.18 10.10
C ARG A 115 10.54 4.78 11.56
N ILE A 116 10.70 3.49 11.87
CA ILE A 116 11.08 3.02 13.21
C ILE A 116 12.46 3.56 13.59
N LEU A 117 13.43 3.60 12.66
CA LEU A 117 14.75 4.18 12.96
C LEU A 117 14.63 5.66 13.34
N ASP A 118 13.85 6.43 12.58
CA ASP A 118 13.59 7.85 12.87
C ASP A 118 12.88 8.03 14.21
N ALA A 119 11.86 7.21 14.49
CA ALA A 119 11.11 7.27 15.76
C ALA A 119 11.98 6.92 16.98
N ILE A 120 12.99 6.05 16.81
CA ILE A 120 13.97 5.76 17.86
C ILE A 120 14.92 6.94 18.07
N ALA A 121 15.31 7.63 17.00
CA ALA A 121 16.10 8.86 17.12
C ALA A 121 15.31 9.95 17.87
N GLU A 122 14.04 10.16 17.51
CA GLU A 122 13.12 11.08 18.21
C GLU A 122 13.02 10.75 19.71
N LEU A 123 12.83 9.48 20.07
CA LEU A 123 12.77 9.07 21.48
C LEU A 123 14.06 9.35 22.25
N ASN A 124 15.21 9.18 21.61
CA ASN A 124 16.51 9.50 22.22
C ASN A 124 16.75 11.01 22.32
N GLU A 125 16.13 11.83 21.47
CA GLU A 125 16.17 13.28 21.58
C GLU A 125 15.28 13.78 22.73
N GLU A 126 14.10 13.18 22.91
CA GLU A 126 13.18 13.47 24.01
C GLU A 126 13.75 13.03 25.36
N ASP A 127 14.40 11.87 25.41
CA ASP A 127 15.05 11.33 26.60
C ASP A 127 16.44 10.75 26.26
N PRO A 128 17.51 11.58 26.36
CA PRO A 128 18.88 11.17 26.08
C PRO A 128 19.39 10.04 26.97
N GLU A 129 18.77 9.77 28.13
CA GLU A 129 19.18 8.68 29.00
C GLU A 129 18.78 7.30 28.46
N LEU A 130 17.81 7.22 27.54
CA LEU A 130 17.37 5.96 26.96
C LEU A 130 18.44 5.33 26.05
N SER A 131 19.14 6.16 25.25
CA SER A 131 20.22 5.75 24.34
C SER A 131 19.90 4.47 23.54
N LEU A 132 18.66 4.34 23.05
CA LEU A 132 18.16 3.17 22.37
C LEU A 132 18.86 2.98 21.03
N GLN A 133 19.21 1.74 20.74
CA GLN A 133 19.77 1.33 19.47
C GLN A 133 19.02 0.09 18.99
N VAL A 134 18.66 0.04 17.71
CA VAL A 134 17.86 -1.07 17.16
C VAL A 134 18.53 -1.70 15.95
N ARG A 135 18.14 -2.94 15.65
CA ARG A 135 18.41 -3.62 14.38
C ARG A 135 17.12 -4.09 13.78
N ILE A 136 16.94 -3.90 12.48
CA ILE A 136 15.71 -4.26 11.78
C ILE A 136 16.02 -5.25 10.65
N GLY A 137 15.23 -6.31 10.55
CA GLY A 137 15.32 -7.33 9.51
C GLY A 137 13.99 -7.53 8.82
N ILE A 138 13.97 -7.47 7.49
CA ILE A 138 12.73 -7.58 6.69
C ILE A 138 12.90 -8.66 5.63
N ASN A 139 11.94 -9.59 5.57
CA ASN A 139 11.94 -10.64 4.57
C ASN A 139 10.55 -10.89 4.00
N THR A 140 10.49 -11.01 2.67
CA THR A 140 9.27 -11.37 1.93
C THR A 140 9.36 -12.81 1.43
N GLY A 141 8.31 -13.59 1.66
CA GLY A 141 8.23 -14.98 1.21
C GLY A 141 6.88 -15.64 1.49
N GLU A 142 6.72 -16.87 1.04
CA GLU A 142 5.53 -17.66 1.32
C GLU A 142 5.46 -18.09 2.80
N ALA A 143 4.27 -17.99 3.37
CA ALA A 143 3.94 -18.52 4.68
C ALA A 143 2.53 -19.07 4.72
N VAL A 144 2.27 -19.91 5.72
CA VAL A 144 0.92 -20.32 6.10
C VAL A 144 0.40 -19.29 7.11
N VAL A 145 -0.73 -18.68 6.79
CA VAL A 145 -1.42 -17.68 7.59
C VAL A 145 -2.66 -18.29 8.21
N ALA A 146 -2.76 -18.28 9.54
CA ALA A 146 -3.97 -18.71 10.24
C ALA A 146 -4.91 -17.51 10.42
N LEU A 147 -5.95 -17.41 9.59
CA LEU A 147 -6.88 -16.27 9.58
C LEU A 147 -7.75 -16.14 10.84
N GLY A 148 -7.87 -17.22 11.61
CA GLY A 148 -8.58 -17.25 12.89
C GLY A 148 -7.69 -17.13 14.12
N ALA A 149 -6.37 -16.95 13.93
CA ALA A 149 -5.44 -16.83 15.05
C ALA A 149 -5.74 -15.57 15.85
N ARG A 150 -5.83 -15.72 17.18
CA ARG A 150 -5.92 -14.60 18.12
C ARG A 150 -4.53 -14.25 18.62
N PRO A 151 -3.84 -13.24 18.05
CA PRO A 151 -2.52 -12.82 18.53
C PRO A 151 -2.54 -12.40 20.01
N GLU A 152 -3.68 -11.91 20.50
CA GLU A 152 -3.91 -11.59 21.92
C GLU A 152 -4.01 -12.82 22.85
N GLU A 153 -4.28 -14.01 22.30
CA GLU A 153 -4.25 -15.30 23.03
C GLU A 153 -2.94 -16.07 22.78
N GLY A 154 -1.97 -15.48 22.07
CA GLY A 154 -0.66 -16.07 21.80
C GLY A 154 -0.59 -17.00 20.59
N GLU A 155 -1.65 -17.03 19.77
CA GLU A 155 -1.68 -17.83 18.54
C GLU A 155 -0.91 -17.10 17.42
N GLY A 156 0.08 -17.80 16.84
CA GLY A 156 0.89 -17.24 15.76
C GLY A 156 0.09 -17.09 14.46
N ILE A 157 0.00 -15.87 13.94
CA ILE A 157 -0.71 -15.57 12.69
C ILE A 157 0.04 -16.17 11.49
N VAL A 158 1.37 -16.25 11.54
CA VAL A 158 2.21 -16.65 10.41
C VAL A 158 3.21 -17.74 10.79
N THR A 159 3.25 -18.80 9.98
CA THR A 159 4.26 -19.87 10.10
C THR A 159 4.98 -20.10 8.76
N GLY A 160 6.31 -20.09 8.77
CA GLY A 160 7.14 -20.39 7.59
C GLY A 160 8.61 -20.02 7.73
N ASP A 161 9.44 -20.43 6.77
CA ASP A 161 10.88 -20.06 6.71
C ASP A 161 11.09 -18.54 6.60
N VAL A 162 10.06 -17.81 6.12
CA VAL A 162 10.09 -16.35 6.01
C VAL A 162 10.34 -15.68 7.36
N VAL A 163 9.74 -16.21 8.43
CA VAL A 163 9.84 -15.67 9.81
C VAL A 163 11.26 -15.87 10.34
N ASN A 164 11.78 -17.10 10.24
CA ASN A 164 13.13 -17.42 10.70
C ASN A 164 14.18 -16.60 9.95
N THR A 165 14.03 -16.48 8.62
CA THR A 165 14.94 -15.70 7.79
C THR A 165 14.89 -14.20 8.16
N ALA A 166 13.71 -13.63 8.45
CA ALA A 166 13.59 -12.23 8.89
C ALA A 166 14.34 -11.96 10.22
N SER A 167 14.16 -12.81 11.22
CA SER A 167 14.90 -12.72 12.49
C SER A 167 16.42 -12.82 12.28
N ARG A 168 16.87 -13.67 11.35
CA ARG A 168 18.30 -13.81 11.03
C ARG A 168 18.86 -12.59 10.30
N LEU A 169 18.09 -11.97 9.41
CA LEU A 169 18.45 -10.71 8.77
C LEU A 169 18.60 -9.60 9.80
N GLN A 170 17.69 -9.53 10.78
CA GLN A 170 17.78 -8.55 11.89
C GLN A 170 19.08 -8.73 12.66
N GLY A 171 19.43 -9.97 13.04
CA GLY A 171 20.69 -10.23 13.74
C GLY A 171 21.95 -9.86 12.94
N ALA A 172 21.86 -9.88 11.60
CA ALA A 172 22.92 -9.49 10.68
C ALA A 172 22.90 -8.00 10.29
N ALA A 173 21.87 -7.24 10.68
CA ALA A 173 21.76 -5.82 10.36
C ALA A 173 22.79 -4.99 11.14
N LEU A 174 23.22 -3.88 10.54
CA LEU A 174 24.02 -2.88 11.24
C LEU A 174 23.20 -2.26 12.37
N VAL A 175 23.89 -1.81 13.42
CA VAL A 175 23.27 -1.04 14.51
C VAL A 175 22.63 0.23 13.93
N ASN A 176 21.39 0.52 14.32
CA ASN A 176 20.54 1.56 13.77
C ASN A 176 20.37 1.44 12.26
N GLY A 177 20.20 0.20 11.78
CA GLY A 177 20.06 -0.11 10.38
C GLY A 177 19.00 -1.17 10.12
N THR A 178 18.53 -1.15 8.88
CA THR A 178 17.59 -2.14 8.34
C THR A 178 18.34 -3.04 7.36
N ALA A 179 18.07 -4.34 7.40
CA ALA A 179 18.55 -5.30 6.43
C ALA A 179 17.37 -6.03 5.79
N VAL A 180 17.37 -6.10 4.46
CA VAL A 180 16.33 -6.78 3.69
C VAL A 180 16.89 -7.95 2.89
N SER A 181 16.07 -8.97 2.66
CA SER A 181 16.42 -10.10 1.82
C SER A 181 16.46 -9.72 0.34
N GLN A 182 17.03 -10.60 -0.49
CA GLN A 182 17.02 -10.42 -1.94
C GLN A 182 15.60 -10.34 -2.56
N THR A 183 14.62 -11.07 -2.01
CA THR A 183 13.23 -11.02 -2.50
C THR A 183 12.59 -9.67 -2.21
N THR A 184 12.77 -9.16 -0.99
CA THR A 184 12.31 -7.82 -0.58
C THR A 184 13.02 -6.72 -1.38
N PHE A 185 14.34 -6.84 -1.58
CA PHE A 185 15.11 -5.94 -2.42
C PHE A 185 14.57 -5.90 -3.85
N ARG A 186 14.43 -7.03 -4.54
CA ARG A 186 13.94 -7.06 -5.93
C ARG A 186 12.54 -6.45 -6.08
N ALA A 187 11.68 -6.63 -5.09
CA ALA A 187 10.34 -6.04 -5.11
C ALA A 187 10.34 -4.52 -4.91
N THR A 188 11.40 -3.96 -4.33
CA THR A 188 11.43 -2.54 -3.89
C THR A 188 12.68 -1.76 -4.34
N GLU A 189 13.57 -2.36 -5.15
CA GLU A 189 14.84 -1.77 -5.60
C GLU A 189 14.67 -0.44 -6.36
N ARG A 190 13.47 -0.25 -6.93
CA ARG A 190 13.07 0.96 -7.68
C ARG A 190 12.40 2.02 -6.81
N ILE A 191 12.09 1.69 -5.55
CA ILE A 191 11.37 2.55 -4.61
C ILE A 191 12.35 3.12 -3.57
N PHE A 192 13.34 2.33 -3.15
CA PHE A 192 14.35 2.74 -2.17
C PHE A 192 15.75 2.74 -2.76
N GLU A 193 16.62 3.55 -2.17
CA GLU A 193 18.05 3.44 -2.38
C GLU A 193 18.59 2.34 -1.48
N TYR A 194 19.44 1.49 -2.05
CA TYR A 194 19.99 0.33 -1.37
C TYR A 194 21.50 0.32 -1.44
N GLU A 195 22.12 -0.04 -0.32
CA GLU A 195 23.53 -0.39 -0.24
C GLU A 195 23.66 -1.92 -0.14
N PRO A 196 24.45 -2.58 -1.01
CA PRO A 196 24.72 -4.00 -0.88
C PRO A 196 25.56 -4.26 0.38
N HIS A 197 25.18 -5.28 1.14
CA HIS A 197 25.94 -5.70 2.32
C HIS A 197 26.55 -7.08 2.10
N GLU A 198 27.66 -7.37 2.79
CA GLU A 198 28.34 -8.67 2.71
C GLU A 198 27.36 -9.79 3.05
N ALA A 199 27.33 -10.83 2.19
CA ALA A 199 26.41 -11.94 2.34
C ALA A 199 26.77 -12.76 3.58
N VAL A 200 25.78 -13.01 4.44
CA VAL A 200 26.02 -13.68 5.73
C VAL A 200 25.70 -15.16 5.62
N MET A 201 26.61 -16.00 6.10
CA MET A 201 26.37 -17.42 6.27
C MET A 201 25.43 -17.63 7.45
N VAL A 202 24.23 -18.13 7.14
CA VAL A 202 23.20 -18.35 8.14
C VAL A 202 23.12 -19.83 8.49
N LYS A 203 23.12 -20.15 9.79
CA LYS A 203 23.05 -21.53 10.29
C LYS A 203 21.83 -22.28 9.71
N GLY A 204 22.06 -23.31 8.91
CA GLY A 204 21.00 -24.13 8.31
C GLY A 204 20.60 -23.75 6.88
N LYS A 205 21.25 -22.76 6.25
CA LYS A 205 21.18 -22.55 4.79
C LYS A 205 22.53 -22.93 4.17
N THR A 206 22.46 -23.60 3.02
CA THR A 206 23.64 -24.05 2.25
C THR A 206 24.32 -22.92 1.48
N GLU A 207 23.58 -21.85 1.16
CA GLU A 207 24.07 -20.68 0.44
C GLU A 207 24.05 -19.43 1.35
N PRO A 208 25.05 -18.55 1.25
CA PRO A 208 25.08 -17.29 1.99
C PRO A 208 23.91 -16.39 1.56
N LEU A 209 23.26 -15.76 2.53
CA LEU A 209 22.11 -14.91 2.28
C LEU A 209 22.61 -13.52 1.88
N ALA A 210 22.29 -13.08 0.65
CA ALA A 210 22.54 -11.71 0.23
C ALA A 210 21.63 -10.74 1.01
N LEU A 211 22.24 -9.71 1.60
CA LEU A 211 21.55 -8.66 2.35
C LEU A 211 21.69 -7.32 1.63
N TYR A 212 20.64 -6.52 1.70
CA TYR A 212 20.62 -5.17 1.17
C TYR A 212 20.14 -4.23 2.27
N ARG A 213 20.79 -3.07 2.40
CA ARG A 213 20.41 -2.04 3.37
C ARG A 213 19.61 -0.96 2.66
N PRO A 214 18.32 -0.78 2.94
CA PRO A 214 17.58 0.39 2.47
C PRO A 214 18.11 1.61 3.23
N LEU A 215 18.43 2.66 2.50
CA LEU A 215 18.94 3.92 3.06
C LEU A 215 17.82 4.94 3.24
N ALA A 216 17.09 5.19 2.16
CA ALA A 216 15.96 6.09 2.13
C ALA A 216 15.00 5.65 1.02
N ALA A 217 13.74 6.10 1.11
CA ALA A 217 12.92 6.15 -0.09
C ALA A 217 13.67 7.02 -1.11
N ARG A 218 13.80 6.54 -2.36
CA ARG A 218 14.39 7.36 -3.41
C ARG A 218 13.65 8.68 -3.43
N ALA A 219 14.40 9.78 -3.38
CA ALA A 219 13.82 11.09 -3.50
C ALA A 219 13.11 11.16 -4.85
N ARG A 220 11.79 11.01 -4.82
CA ARG A 220 10.98 11.03 -6.04
C ARG A 220 10.88 12.48 -6.47
N PHE A 221 11.83 12.93 -7.30
CA PHE A 221 11.45 13.85 -8.35
C PHE A 221 10.29 13.16 -9.07
N GLY A 222 9.09 13.73 -8.92
CA GLY A 222 7.83 12.98 -8.84
C GLY A 222 7.76 11.79 -9.76
N SER A 223 7.63 10.61 -9.16
CA SER A 223 7.23 9.37 -9.85
C SER A 223 7.75 9.31 -11.30
N ASP A 224 9.05 9.55 -11.48
CA ASP A 224 9.65 9.51 -12.80
C ASP A 224 9.31 8.17 -13.45
N VAL A 225 8.70 8.26 -14.63
CA VAL A 225 8.03 7.19 -15.39
C VAL A 225 9.06 6.20 -15.98
N THR A 226 10.19 5.99 -15.31
CA THR A 226 11.18 4.96 -15.65
C THR A 226 10.77 3.57 -15.12
N ARG A 227 9.46 3.30 -15.06
CA ARG A 227 8.98 1.93 -15.22
C ARG A 227 9.06 1.61 -16.72
N THR A 228 10.21 1.21 -17.23
CA THR A 228 10.26 0.49 -18.51
C THR A 228 9.60 -0.87 -18.30
N HIS A 229 8.27 -0.94 -18.33
CA HIS A 229 7.57 -2.21 -18.45
C HIS A 229 7.87 -2.73 -19.86
N THR A 230 8.62 -3.82 -19.94
CA THR A 230 9.04 -4.47 -21.19
C THR A 230 7.95 -5.37 -21.78
N THR A 231 6.80 -5.49 -21.11
CA THR A 231 5.67 -6.30 -21.59
C THR A 231 4.84 -5.52 -22.61
N PRO A 232 4.54 -6.09 -23.79
CA PRO A 232 3.73 -5.41 -24.81
C PRO A 232 2.32 -5.11 -24.29
N LEU A 233 1.69 -4.04 -24.80
CA LEU A 233 0.26 -3.82 -24.61
C LEU A 233 -0.51 -4.90 -25.37
N VAL A 234 -1.41 -5.60 -24.69
CA VAL A 234 -2.27 -6.63 -25.29
C VAL A 234 -3.72 -6.23 -25.06
N GLY A 235 -4.50 -6.20 -26.14
CA GLY A 235 -5.96 -6.05 -26.05
C GLY A 235 -6.51 -4.66 -25.75
N ARG A 236 -5.66 -3.61 -25.68
CA ARG A 236 -6.07 -2.26 -25.20
C ARG A 236 -5.92 -1.13 -26.20
N GLU A 237 -5.89 -1.44 -27.50
CA GLU A 237 -5.68 -0.42 -28.54
C GLU A 237 -6.81 0.61 -28.62
N LEU A 238 -8.05 0.20 -28.34
CA LEU A 238 -9.20 1.10 -28.32
C LEU A 238 -9.14 2.06 -27.13
N GLU A 239 -8.89 1.55 -25.93
CA GLU A 239 -8.76 2.36 -24.72
C GLU A 239 -7.56 3.30 -24.80
N LYS A 240 -6.44 2.85 -25.39
CA LYS A 240 -5.29 3.70 -25.70
C LYS A 240 -5.67 4.83 -26.65
N SER A 241 -6.37 4.51 -27.74
CA SER A 241 -6.81 5.50 -28.74
C SER A 241 -7.76 6.54 -28.13
N LEU A 242 -8.67 6.12 -27.24
CA LEU A 242 -9.55 7.03 -26.49
C LEU A 242 -8.75 7.96 -25.59
N LEU A 243 -7.82 7.41 -24.79
CA LEU A 243 -7.00 8.19 -23.88
C LEU A 243 -6.13 9.23 -24.62
N VAL A 244 -5.48 8.80 -25.71
CA VAL A 244 -4.71 9.69 -26.59
C VAL A 244 -5.61 10.76 -27.20
N GLY A 245 -6.79 10.39 -27.71
CA GLY A 245 -7.75 11.34 -28.27
C GLY A 245 -8.22 12.39 -27.26
N THR A 246 -8.40 12.01 -26.00
CA THR A 246 -8.78 12.94 -24.93
C THR A 246 -7.62 13.87 -24.54
N PHE A 247 -6.38 13.38 -24.51
CA PHE A 247 -5.20 14.24 -24.39
C PHE A 247 -5.12 15.26 -25.54
N GLU A 248 -5.27 14.82 -26.79
CA GLU A 248 -5.24 15.70 -27.96
C GLU A 248 -6.30 16.79 -27.88
N ARG A 249 -7.51 16.43 -27.43
CA ARG A 249 -8.59 17.38 -27.19
C ARG A 249 -8.19 18.43 -26.15
N ALA A 250 -7.65 18.02 -25.00
CA ALA A 250 -7.18 18.94 -23.97
C ALA A 250 -6.13 19.91 -24.52
N ALA A 251 -5.15 19.37 -25.26
CA ALA A 251 -4.07 20.15 -25.86
C ALA A 251 -4.56 21.16 -26.90
N GLN A 252 -5.44 20.73 -27.82
CA GLN A 252 -5.92 21.56 -28.93
C GLN A 252 -6.97 22.58 -28.49
N GLN A 253 -7.88 22.21 -27.60
CA GLN A 253 -8.96 23.08 -27.13
C GLN A 253 -8.55 23.94 -25.94
N ARG A 254 -7.36 23.71 -25.37
CA ARG A 254 -6.88 24.35 -24.15
C ARG A 254 -7.93 24.28 -23.04
N SER A 255 -8.42 23.07 -22.81
CA SER A 255 -9.42 22.77 -21.79
C SER A 255 -8.94 21.70 -20.83
N CYS A 256 -9.43 21.76 -19.59
CA CYS A 256 -9.22 20.69 -18.64
C CYS A 256 -10.10 19.48 -19.03
N GLN A 257 -9.50 18.29 -19.08
CA GLN A 257 -10.18 17.01 -19.28
C GLN A 257 -9.89 16.09 -18.10
N LEU A 258 -10.91 15.43 -17.56
CA LEU A 258 -10.80 14.44 -16.49
C LEU A 258 -11.05 13.05 -17.07
N VAL A 259 -10.06 12.16 -17.00
CA VAL A 259 -10.20 10.77 -17.42
C VAL A 259 -9.97 9.86 -16.22
N THR A 260 -10.92 8.97 -15.93
CA THR A 260 -10.76 7.94 -14.90
C THR A 260 -10.73 6.56 -15.53
N ILE A 261 -9.59 5.88 -15.42
CA ILE A 261 -9.40 4.49 -15.84
C ILE A 261 -9.77 3.59 -14.66
N VAL A 262 -10.82 2.78 -14.84
CA VAL A 262 -11.38 1.90 -13.82
C VAL A 262 -11.15 0.45 -14.21
N GLY A 263 -10.64 -0.36 -13.29
CA GLY A 263 -10.52 -1.79 -13.52
C GLY A 263 -9.92 -2.52 -12.33
N GLU A 264 -10.04 -3.83 -12.32
CA GLU A 264 -9.47 -4.69 -11.28
C GLU A 264 -7.93 -4.57 -11.19
N PRO A 265 -7.33 -4.98 -10.07
CA PRO A 265 -5.90 -5.27 -9.99
C PRO A 265 -5.42 -6.08 -11.20
N GLY A 266 -4.30 -5.69 -11.81
CA GLY A 266 -3.76 -6.38 -12.98
C GLY A 266 -4.49 -6.13 -14.31
N ALA A 267 -5.59 -5.36 -14.36
CA ALA A 267 -6.33 -5.08 -15.60
C ALA A 267 -5.54 -4.25 -16.65
N GLY A 268 -4.34 -3.76 -16.30
CA GLY A 268 -3.48 -2.98 -17.20
C GLY A 268 -3.60 -1.45 -17.05
N LYS A 269 -4.20 -0.94 -15.97
CA LYS A 269 -4.38 0.51 -15.72
C LYS A 269 -3.06 1.30 -15.82
N SER A 270 -2.04 0.91 -15.05
CA SER A 270 -0.72 1.54 -15.08
C SER A 270 -0.03 1.37 -16.44
N ARG A 271 -0.25 0.23 -17.12
CA ARG A 271 0.29 0.02 -18.46
C ARG A 271 -0.32 1.01 -19.46
N LEU A 272 -1.63 1.24 -19.40
CA LEU A 272 -2.31 2.19 -20.27
C LEU A 272 -1.84 3.64 -20.03
N CYS A 273 -1.62 4.02 -18.77
CA CYS A 273 -1.03 5.32 -18.44
C CYS A 273 0.37 5.50 -19.06
N MET A 274 1.18 4.44 -19.03
CA MET A 274 2.50 4.47 -19.66
C MET A 274 2.47 4.48 -21.19
N GLU A 275 1.51 3.84 -21.82
CA GLU A 275 1.34 3.94 -23.28
C GLU A 275 1.04 5.39 -23.69
N LEU A 276 0.26 6.11 -22.88
CA LEU A 276 0.08 7.54 -23.05
C LEU A 276 1.41 8.26 -22.83
N PHE A 277 2.15 7.98 -21.75
CA PHE A 277 3.44 8.61 -21.51
C PHE A 277 4.42 8.44 -22.68
N GLY A 278 4.59 7.21 -23.20
CA GLY A 278 5.45 6.95 -24.35
C GLY A 278 4.99 7.68 -25.62
N TYR A 279 3.67 7.77 -25.84
CA TYR A 279 3.12 8.60 -26.92
C TYR A 279 3.50 10.08 -26.77
N LEU A 280 3.53 10.61 -25.54
CA LEU A 280 3.89 11.99 -25.25
C LEU A 280 5.39 12.25 -25.40
N GLU A 281 6.25 11.27 -25.08
CA GLU A 281 7.70 11.36 -25.31
C GLU A 281 8.04 11.45 -26.81
N ASP A 282 7.28 10.73 -27.65
CA ASP A 282 7.46 10.76 -29.11
C ASP A 282 6.89 12.04 -29.77
N ARG A 283 6.11 12.86 -29.05
CA ARG A 283 5.54 14.09 -29.60
C ARG A 283 6.55 15.23 -29.65
N PRO A 284 6.43 16.10 -30.67
CA PRO A 284 7.15 17.37 -30.68
C PRO A 284 6.57 18.33 -29.63
N GLY A 285 7.43 18.84 -28.76
CA GLY A 285 7.08 19.81 -27.72
C GLY A 285 7.12 19.20 -26.32
N LEU A 286 7.37 20.06 -25.33
CA LEU A 286 7.44 19.61 -23.94
C LEU A 286 6.03 19.44 -23.38
N THR A 287 5.65 18.20 -23.06
CA THR A 287 4.46 17.90 -22.24
C THR A 287 4.90 17.73 -20.80
N ARG A 288 4.27 18.46 -19.89
CA ARG A 288 4.57 18.34 -18.47
C ARG A 288 3.83 17.13 -17.89
N TRP A 289 4.56 16.23 -17.24
CA TRP A 289 3.98 15.08 -16.55
C TRP A 289 4.27 15.15 -15.05
N ARG A 290 3.24 15.04 -14.22
CA ARG A 290 3.37 14.87 -12.77
C ARG A 290 2.41 13.81 -12.31
N GLN A 291 2.82 13.04 -11.32
CA GLN A 291 2.03 11.91 -10.83
C GLN A 291 2.13 11.81 -9.31
N GLY A 292 0.99 11.54 -8.69
CA GLY A 292 0.87 11.25 -7.27
C GLY A 292 -0.03 10.03 -7.03
N ARG A 293 0.17 9.35 -5.91
CA ARG A 293 -0.52 8.12 -5.55
C ARG A 293 -1.31 8.30 -4.26
N CYS A 294 -2.57 7.91 -4.27
CA CYS A 294 -3.36 7.82 -3.04
C CYS A 294 -2.91 6.59 -2.25
N LEU A 295 -2.52 6.82 -0.99
CA LEU A 295 -2.09 5.75 -0.09
C LEU A 295 -3.25 5.33 0.82
N PRO A 296 -3.42 4.03 1.09
CA PRO A 296 -4.49 3.51 1.95
C PRO A 296 -4.32 3.79 3.45
N TYR A 297 -3.23 4.42 3.89
CA TYR A 297 -2.91 4.55 5.31
C TYR A 297 -2.18 5.86 5.63
N GLY A 298 -2.44 6.32 6.87
CA GLY A 298 -1.71 7.33 7.62
C GLY A 298 -2.58 8.52 8.04
N ASP A 299 -2.52 8.86 9.32
CA ASP A 299 -3.25 10.00 9.89
C ASP A 299 -2.73 11.32 9.28
N GLY A 300 -3.64 12.17 8.78
CA GLY A 300 -3.32 13.50 8.25
C GLY A 300 -3.02 13.60 6.74
N ILE A 301 -3.33 12.56 5.95
CA ILE A 301 -2.94 12.41 4.53
C ILE A 301 -4.02 12.92 3.55
N ALA A 302 -4.86 13.88 3.98
CA ALA A 302 -5.74 14.55 3.03
C ALA A 302 -4.88 15.15 1.90
N PHE A 303 -5.21 14.84 0.65
CA PHE A 303 -4.51 15.36 -0.55
C PHE A 303 -3.06 14.90 -0.78
N TRP A 304 -2.60 13.79 -0.21
CA TRP A 304 -1.21 13.32 -0.40
C TRP A 304 -0.78 13.18 -1.86
N ALA A 305 -1.64 12.64 -2.73
CA ALA A 305 -1.35 12.55 -4.16
C ALA A 305 -1.09 13.93 -4.79
N LEU A 306 -1.83 14.96 -4.36
CA LEU A 306 -1.57 16.33 -4.79
C LEU A 306 -0.26 16.86 -4.19
N GLY A 307 0.05 16.52 -2.94
CA GLY A 307 1.33 16.83 -2.30
C GLY A 307 2.52 16.26 -3.06
N GLU A 308 2.46 15.00 -3.51
CA GLU A 308 3.49 14.42 -4.36
C GLU A 308 3.67 15.20 -5.67
N ILE A 309 2.58 15.63 -6.32
CA ILE A 309 2.63 16.45 -7.53
C ILE A 309 3.28 17.82 -7.28
N VAL A 310 2.95 18.47 -6.17
CA VAL A 310 3.53 19.78 -5.79
C VAL A 310 5.01 19.63 -5.45
N LYS A 311 5.37 18.65 -4.62
CA LYS A 311 6.77 18.36 -4.25
C LYS A 311 7.61 18.08 -5.50
N ALA A 312 7.10 17.24 -6.39
CA ALA A 312 7.73 16.88 -7.64
C ALA A 312 8.01 18.10 -8.54
N GLU A 313 7.03 18.97 -8.68
CA GLU A 313 7.19 20.19 -9.45
C GLU A 313 8.25 21.13 -8.83
N CYS A 314 8.27 21.23 -7.51
CA CYS A 314 9.15 22.15 -6.80
C CYS A 314 10.57 21.57 -6.55
N GLY A 315 10.79 20.29 -6.89
CA GLY A 315 12.04 19.58 -6.58
C GLY A 315 12.26 19.34 -5.09
N ILE A 316 11.18 19.21 -4.33
CA ILE A 316 11.17 18.93 -2.89
C ILE A 316 11.28 17.42 -2.69
N LEU A 317 12.18 17.02 -1.80
CA LEU A 317 12.44 15.64 -1.42
C LEU A 317 11.79 15.35 -0.07
N ASP A 318 11.43 14.09 0.19
CA ASP A 318 10.86 13.70 1.49
C ASP A 318 11.87 13.83 2.66
N THR A 319 13.16 13.92 2.34
CA THR A 319 14.24 14.15 3.31
C THR A 319 14.53 15.63 3.55
N ASP A 320 13.89 16.54 2.81
CA ASP A 320 14.11 17.97 3.00
C ASP A 320 13.51 18.41 4.34
N SER A 321 14.22 19.28 5.05
CA SER A 321 13.67 20.00 6.20
C SER A 321 12.53 20.93 5.78
N PRO A 322 11.61 21.32 6.69
CA PRO A 322 10.55 22.28 6.39
C PRO A 322 11.07 23.58 5.78
N GLU A 323 12.22 24.09 6.26
CA GLU A 323 12.85 25.31 5.75
C GLU A 323 13.36 25.14 4.30
N GLU A 324 13.95 23.98 3.98
CA GLU A 324 14.39 23.65 2.62
C GLU A 324 13.22 23.48 1.66
N ALA A 325 12.16 22.80 2.10
CA ALA A 325 10.93 22.63 1.34
C ALA A 325 10.27 23.98 1.04
N GLU A 326 10.20 24.88 2.02
CA GLU A 326 9.67 26.23 1.86
C GLU A 326 10.49 27.04 0.85
N ALA A 327 11.82 27.01 0.95
CA ALA A 327 12.70 27.74 0.03
C ALA A 327 12.62 27.20 -1.41
N LYS A 328 12.43 25.88 -1.57
CA LYS A 328 12.22 25.24 -2.88
C LYS A 328 10.86 25.60 -3.48
N LEU A 329 9.80 25.59 -2.67
CA LEU A 329 8.47 26.03 -3.07
C LEU A 329 8.50 27.49 -3.56
N GLU A 330 9.15 28.38 -2.80
CA GLU A 330 9.28 29.80 -3.17
C GLU A 330 10.05 29.99 -4.48
N ARG A 331 11.10 29.20 -4.72
CA ARG A 331 11.88 29.26 -5.96
C ARG A 331 11.10 28.76 -7.18
N ALA A 332 10.22 27.79 -6.98
CA ALA A 332 9.42 27.19 -8.05
C ALA A 332 8.24 28.07 -8.49
N LEU A 333 7.81 29.00 -7.63
CA LEU A 333 6.76 29.96 -7.92
C LEU A 333 7.37 31.25 -8.54
N PRO A 334 6.79 31.81 -9.62
CA PRO A 334 7.29 33.04 -10.23
C PRO A 334 7.19 34.23 -9.27
N ARG A 335 8.21 35.09 -9.25
CA ARG A 335 8.24 36.28 -8.36
C ARG A 335 7.21 37.35 -8.74
N ASP A 336 6.76 37.33 -9.98
CA ASP A 336 5.77 38.23 -10.58
C ASP A 336 4.33 37.73 -10.43
N GLU A 337 4.13 36.59 -9.76
CA GLU A 337 2.80 36.02 -9.53
C GLU A 337 1.98 36.93 -8.58
N PRO A 338 0.77 37.37 -8.98
CA PRO A 338 -0.13 38.06 -8.08
C PRO A 338 -0.51 37.12 -6.93
N ASP A 339 -0.54 37.65 -5.71
CA ASP A 339 -0.89 36.89 -4.51
C ASP A 339 0.10 35.74 -4.20
N LEU A 340 1.39 35.85 -4.59
CA LEU A 340 2.41 34.83 -4.34
C LEU A 340 2.46 34.35 -2.88
N LEU A 341 2.39 35.28 -1.92
CA LEU A 341 2.41 34.96 -0.49
C LEU A 341 1.20 34.11 -0.08
N TRP A 342 0.03 34.44 -0.64
CA TRP A 342 -1.20 33.70 -0.42
C TRP A 342 -1.13 32.30 -1.03
N LEU A 343 -0.66 32.18 -2.28
CA LEU A 343 -0.50 30.89 -2.96
C LEU A 343 0.48 29.98 -2.18
N LYS A 344 1.61 30.54 -1.73
CA LYS A 344 2.60 29.83 -0.90
C LYS A 344 1.98 29.32 0.39
N ALA A 345 1.22 30.16 1.11
CA ALA A 345 0.57 29.78 2.36
C ALA A 345 -0.41 28.60 2.19
N ARG A 346 -1.09 28.50 1.04
CA ARG A 346 -2.03 27.39 0.76
C ARG A 346 -1.37 26.12 0.22
N LEU A 347 -0.18 26.23 -0.37
CA LEU A 347 0.59 25.08 -0.87
C LEU A 347 1.50 24.47 0.21
N ALA A 348 1.95 25.26 1.21
CA ALA A 348 2.84 24.83 2.29
C ALA A 348 2.39 23.52 3.00
N PRO A 349 1.11 23.35 3.39
CA PRO A 349 0.66 22.11 4.03
C PRO A 349 0.86 20.85 3.17
N LEU A 350 0.76 20.97 1.84
CA LEU A 350 0.92 19.84 0.92
C LEU A 350 2.37 19.33 0.85
N VAL A 351 3.34 20.16 1.23
CA VAL A 351 4.77 19.84 1.20
C VAL A 351 5.34 19.57 2.59
N GLY A 352 4.50 19.49 3.62
CA GLY A 352 4.92 19.22 5.00
C GLY A 352 5.36 20.46 5.79
N VAL A 353 5.12 21.67 5.26
CA VAL A 353 5.38 22.93 5.96
C VAL A 353 4.10 23.35 6.71
N PRO A 354 4.17 23.68 8.01
CA PRO A 354 3.00 24.15 8.76
C PRO A 354 2.35 25.35 8.07
N GLY A 355 1.05 25.27 7.83
CA GLY A 355 0.27 26.35 7.22
C GLY A 355 -0.84 26.84 8.13
N GLU A 356 -1.35 28.03 7.85
CA GLU A 356 -2.51 28.58 8.54
C GLU A 356 -3.80 27.88 8.05
N PRO A 357 -4.77 27.62 8.94
CA PRO A 357 -6.07 27.09 8.52
C PRO A 357 -6.76 28.06 7.54
N ALA A 358 -7.34 27.52 6.46
CA ALA A 358 -8.14 28.26 5.48
C ALA A 358 -9.48 27.59 5.24
N ALA A 359 -10.41 28.37 4.69
CA ALA A 359 -11.61 27.81 4.09
C ALA A 359 -11.25 26.91 2.89
N GLN A 360 -12.01 25.82 2.70
CA GLN A 360 -11.77 24.86 1.63
C GLN A 360 -11.78 25.51 0.24
N GLU A 361 -12.72 26.44 -0.02
CA GLU A 361 -12.83 27.15 -1.30
C GLU A 361 -11.58 27.97 -1.64
N GLU A 362 -10.98 28.61 -0.63
CA GLU A 362 -9.77 29.41 -0.78
C GLU A 362 -8.58 28.50 -1.14
N THR A 363 -8.45 27.39 -0.41
CA THR A 363 -7.42 26.37 -0.64
C THR A 363 -7.57 25.74 -2.03
N PHE A 364 -8.78 25.37 -2.45
CA PHE A 364 -9.06 24.82 -3.78
C PHE A 364 -8.73 25.82 -4.89
N THR A 365 -9.01 27.10 -4.67
CA THR A 365 -8.66 28.16 -5.63
C THR A 365 -7.15 28.26 -5.81
N ALA A 366 -6.38 28.19 -4.72
CA ALA A 366 -4.92 28.25 -4.77
C ALA A 366 -4.33 27.04 -5.50
N TRP A 367 -4.80 25.84 -5.18
CA TRP A 367 -4.34 24.61 -5.83
C TRP A 367 -4.73 24.56 -7.31
N ARG A 368 -5.92 25.05 -7.67
CA ARG A 368 -6.34 25.21 -9.07
C ARG A 368 -5.37 26.13 -9.81
N ARG A 369 -5.08 27.33 -9.28
CA ARG A 369 -4.10 28.25 -9.90
C ARG A 369 -2.74 27.59 -10.09
N PHE A 370 -2.28 26.82 -9.11
CA PHE A 370 -1.04 26.05 -9.23
C PHE A 370 -1.10 25.05 -10.40
N CYS A 371 -2.17 24.26 -10.51
CA CYS A 371 -2.36 23.29 -11.60
C CYS A 371 -2.50 23.98 -12.99
N GLU A 372 -3.23 25.09 -13.07
CA GLU A 372 -3.34 25.89 -14.30
C GLU A 372 -1.96 26.40 -14.75
N ARG A 373 -1.13 26.83 -13.80
CA ARG A 373 0.25 27.27 -14.07
C ARG A 373 1.12 26.16 -14.64
N LEU A 374 0.97 24.91 -14.17
CA LEU A 374 1.68 23.76 -14.75
C LEU A 374 1.39 23.61 -16.25
N ALA A 375 0.18 23.97 -16.66
CA ALA A 375 -0.29 23.91 -18.04
C ALA A 375 -0.17 25.26 -18.81
N ALA A 376 0.38 26.31 -18.20
CA ALA A 376 0.41 27.63 -18.82
C ALA A 376 1.33 27.69 -20.05
N THR A 377 2.48 27.00 -20.01
CA THR A 377 3.50 27.02 -21.07
C THR A 377 3.31 25.91 -22.12
N GLY A 378 2.41 24.97 -21.88
CA GLY A 378 2.21 23.80 -22.74
C GLY A 378 1.29 22.76 -22.08
N PRO A 379 0.95 21.66 -22.79
CA PRO A 379 0.11 20.60 -22.24
C PRO A 379 0.68 20.03 -20.94
N ALA A 380 -0.19 19.78 -19.95
CA ALA A 380 0.17 19.10 -18.73
C ALA A 380 -0.74 17.89 -18.48
N VAL A 381 -0.15 16.81 -17.97
CA VAL A 381 -0.84 15.61 -17.51
C VAL A 381 -0.54 15.44 -16.02
N LEU A 382 -1.60 15.45 -15.21
CA LEU A 382 -1.54 15.19 -13.78
C LEU A 382 -2.18 13.83 -13.51
N VAL A 383 -1.38 12.87 -13.07
CA VAL A 383 -1.84 11.51 -12.81
C VAL A 383 -2.12 11.32 -11.32
N PHE A 384 -3.31 10.84 -11.01
CA PHE A 384 -3.73 10.45 -9.66
C PHE A 384 -3.94 8.94 -9.62
N GLU A 385 -3.00 8.22 -9.03
CA GLU A 385 -3.09 6.77 -8.92
C GLU A 385 -3.89 6.31 -7.71
N ASP A 386 -4.57 5.18 -7.86
CA ASP A 386 -5.28 4.47 -6.80
C ASP A 386 -6.35 5.33 -6.10
N LEU A 387 -7.14 6.09 -6.88
CA LEU A 387 -8.14 7.03 -6.39
C LEU A 387 -9.26 6.40 -5.52
N HIS A 388 -9.39 5.07 -5.52
CA HIS A 388 -10.25 4.34 -4.58
C HIS A 388 -9.81 4.46 -3.11
N TRP A 389 -8.60 4.93 -2.84
CA TRP A 389 -8.12 5.30 -1.51
C TRP A 389 -8.17 6.81 -1.23
N ALA A 390 -8.64 7.62 -2.18
CA ALA A 390 -8.76 9.06 -1.98
C ALA A 390 -9.83 9.39 -0.95
N ASP A 391 -9.59 10.46 -0.19
CA ASP A 391 -10.60 11.07 0.67
C ASP A 391 -11.60 11.90 -0.15
N GLU A 392 -12.79 12.13 0.42
CA GLU A 392 -13.84 12.93 -0.22
C GLU A 392 -13.36 14.33 -0.63
N ALA A 393 -12.45 14.91 0.14
CA ALA A 393 -11.94 16.24 -0.11
C ALA A 393 -11.07 16.28 -1.38
N LEU A 394 -10.19 15.28 -1.60
CA LEU A 394 -9.41 15.19 -2.84
C LEU A 394 -10.32 14.93 -4.05
N LEU A 395 -11.34 14.07 -3.92
CA LEU A 395 -12.31 13.83 -4.99
C LEU A 395 -13.04 15.13 -5.37
N ALA A 396 -13.53 15.87 -4.39
CA ALA A 396 -14.18 17.17 -4.59
C ALA A 396 -13.24 18.20 -5.24
N PHE A 397 -11.95 18.19 -4.88
CA PHE A 397 -10.96 19.05 -5.51
C PHE A 397 -10.74 18.69 -7.00
N LEU A 398 -10.67 17.40 -7.35
CA LEU A 398 -10.52 16.98 -8.75
C LEU A 398 -11.72 17.39 -9.61
N GLU A 399 -12.94 17.29 -9.08
CA GLU A 399 -14.15 17.78 -9.75
C GLU A 399 -14.14 19.29 -9.89
N HIS A 400 -13.80 20.02 -8.81
CA HIS A 400 -13.62 21.46 -8.84
C HIS A 400 -12.59 21.89 -9.90
N LEU A 401 -11.45 21.20 -9.96
CA LEU A 401 -10.41 21.48 -10.95
C LEU A 401 -10.92 21.23 -12.38
N ALA A 402 -11.62 20.13 -12.61
CA ALA A 402 -12.17 19.79 -13.92
C ALA A 402 -13.24 20.79 -14.41
N ASP A 403 -14.03 21.37 -13.50
CA ASP A 403 -15.10 22.31 -13.85
C ASP A 403 -14.63 23.76 -13.98
N TRP A 404 -13.65 24.17 -13.17
CA TRP A 404 -13.26 25.58 -13.04
C TRP A 404 -11.92 25.92 -13.68
N ALA A 405 -11.12 24.94 -14.13
CA ALA A 405 -9.91 25.22 -14.90
C ALA A 405 -10.25 25.54 -16.36
N GLU A 406 -10.02 26.80 -16.75
CA GLU A 406 -10.37 27.31 -18.08
C GLU A 406 -9.12 27.80 -18.85
N GLY A 407 -9.12 27.60 -20.17
CA GLY A 407 -8.08 28.16 -21.04
C GLY A 407 -6.69 27.50 -20.93
N VAL A 408 -6.58 26.37 -20.24
CA VAL A 408 -5.33 25.61 -20.06
C VAL A 408 -5.43 24.18 -20.63
N PRO A 409 -4.40 23.68 -21.34
CA PRO A 409 -4.34 22.32 -21.86
C PRO A 409 -3.97 21.31 -20.76
N LEU A 410 -4.94 20.92 -19.94
CA LEU A 410 -4.73 20.07 -18.76
C LEU A 410 -5.48 18.74 -18.88
N LEU A 411 -4.78 17.63 -18.68
CA LEU A 411 -5.38 16.31 -18.54
C LEU A 411 -5.20 15.81 -17.10
N LEU A 412 -6.30 15.60 -16.39
CA LEU A 412 -6.34 14.88 -15.12
C LEU A 412 -6.56 13.41 -15.42
N LEU A 413 -5.55 12.57 -15.19
CA LEU A 413 -5.61 11.14 -15.44
C LEU A 413 -5.68 10.37 -14.13
N CYS A 414 -6.84 9.83 -13.80
CA CYS A 414 -7.06 9.08 -12.58
C CYS A 414 -7.05 7.58 -12.87
N THR A 415 -6.48 6.77 -11.96
CA THR A 415 -6.69 5.32 -11.96
C THR A 415 -7.43 4.91 -10.70
N ALA A 416 -8.40 4.01 -10.85
CA ALA A 416 -9.23 3.54 -9.75
C ALA A 416 -9.61 2.08 -9.91
N ARG A 417 -10.02 1.46 -8.80
CA ARG A 417 -10.74 0.19 -8.84
C ARG A 417 -12.26 0.46 -8.82
N PRO A 418 -13.11 -0.52 -9.18
CA PRO A 418 -14.56 -0.33 -9.25
C PRO A 418 -15.20 0.24 -7.97
N GLU A 419 -14.63 -0.08 -6.80
CA GLU A 419 -15.06 0.32 -5.46
C GLU A 419 -15.19 1.85 -5.31
N LEU A 420 -14.37 2.63 -6.03
CA LEU A 420 -14.50 4.09 -6.05
C LEU A 420 -15.93 4.51 -6.40
N TYR A 421 -16.53 3.87 -7.40
CA TYR A 421 -17.87 4.22 -7.86
C TYR A 421 -18.97 3.52 -7.08
N GLU A 422 -18.64 2.53 -6.25
CA GLU A 422 -19.59 1.96 -5.28
C GLU A 422 -19.78 2.91 -4.10
N GLN A 423 -18.69 3.56 -3.67
CA GLN A 423 -18.68 4.52 -2.55
C GLN A 423 -19.07 5.93 -3.01
N HIS A 424 -18.60 6.36 -4.18
CA HIS A 424 -18.81 7.70 -4.73
C HIS A 424 -19.45 7.64 -6.13
N LEU A 425 -20.71 7.20 -6.18
CA LEU A 425 -21.48 7.02 -7.42
C LEU A 425 -21.50 8.25 -8.35
N GLY A 426 -21.41 9.45 -7.77
CA GLY A 426 -21.48 10.73 -8.51
C GLY A 426 -20.16 11.24 -9.05
N PHE A 427 -19.02 10.60 -8.74
CA PHE A 427 -17.71 11.15 -9.08
C PHE A 427 -17.53 11.36 -10.59
N GLY A 428 -17.27 12.61 -10.97
CA GLY A 428 -17.10 13.03 -12.37
C GLY A 428 -18.40 13.06 -13.18
N ALA A 429 -19.57 12.75 -12.60
CA ALA A 429 -20.83 12.72 -13.34
C ALA A 429 -21.33 14.12 -13.74
N ASN A 430 -21.02 15.13 -12.93
CA ASN A 430 -21.40 16.53 -13.17
C ASN A 430 -20.31 17.33 -13.87
N ALA A 431 -19.09 16.79 -13.94
CA ALA A 431 -17.95 17.49 -14.51
C ALA A 431 -18.09 17.61 -16.03
N ARG A 432 -17.92 18.83 -16.56
CA ARG A 432 -18.20 19.14 -17.98
C ARG A 432 -17.39 18.30 -18.98
N ASN A 433 -16.15 17.99 -18.63
CA ASN A 433 -15.17 17.32 -19.48
C ASN A 433 -14.65 16.04 -18.82
N ALA A 434 -15.53 15.22 -18.26
CA ALA A 434 -15.17 13.97 -17.62
C ALA A 434 -15.48 12.73 -18.47
N GLN A 435 -14.56 11.77 -18.46
CA GLN A 435 -14.69 10.49 -19.15
C GLN A 435 -14.25 9.34 -18.24
N ARG A 436 -15.02 8.26 -18.24
CA ARG A 436 -14.67 7.01 -17.59
C ARG A 436 -14.30 5.95 -18.62
N ILE A 437 -13.14 5.31 -18.45
CA ILE A 437 -12.68 4.18 -19.28
C ILE A 437 -12.67 2.94 -18.39
N ASN A 438 -13.58 1.99 -18.67
CA ASN A 438 -13.64 0.72 -17.94
C ASN A 438 -12.76 -0.33 -18.63
N LEU A 439 -11.84 -0.91 -17.89
CA LEU A 439 -10.98 -2.00 -18.32
C LEU A 439 -11.59 -3.33 -17.85
N PRO A 440 -12.24 -4.12 -18.73
CA PRO A 440 -12.64 -5.49 -18.39
C PRO A 440 -11.42 -6.36 -18.04
N PRO A 441 -11.57 -7.48 -17.32
CA PRO A 441 -10.49 -8.45 -17.17
C PRO A 441 -9.94 -8.87 -18.53
N LEU A 442 -8.62 -9.13 -18.62
CA LEU A 442 -8.02 -9.68 -19.83
C LEU A 442 -8.62 -11.06 -20.12
N THR A 443 -8.92 -11.34 -21.38
CA THR A 443 -9.44 -12.63 -21.81
C THR A 443 -8.38 -13.73 -21.74
N ASP A 444 -8.79 -14.99 -21.76
CA ASP A 444 -7.88 -16.15 -21.78
C ASP A 444 -6.93 -16.14 -23.00
N GLU A 445 -7.34 -15.54 -24.11
CA GLU A 445 -6.51 -15.38 -25.31
C GLU A 445 -5.45 -14.28 -25.13
N GLU A 446 -5.77 -13.22 -24.39
CA GLU A 446 -4.87 -12.08 -24.12
C GLU A 446 -3.89 -12.36 -22.97
N THR A 447 -4.23 -13.29 -22.08
CA THR A 447 -3.34 -13.80 -21.03
C THR A 447 -2.43 -14.94 -21.50
N ALA A 448 -2.69 -15.51 -22.68
CA ALA A 448 -1.82 -16.51 -23.28
C ALA A 448 -0.51 -15.85 -23.75
N PRO A 449 0.67 -16.44 -23.42
CA PRO A 449 1.94 -15.88 -23.89
C PRO A 449 1.96 -15.88 -25.43
N PRO A 450 2.51 -14.83 -26.07
CA PRO A 450 2.59 -14.76 -27.52
C PRO A 450 3.31 -16.02 -28.04
N ARG A 451 2.71 -16.69 -29.02
CA ARG A 451 3.29 -17.88 -29.66
C ARG A 451 4.67 -17.53 -30.21
N GLY A 452 5.74 -17.95 -29.53
CA GLY A 452 7.12 -17.79 -30.01
C GLY A 452 8.16 -17.25 -29.02
N VAL A 453 7.81 -16.86 -27.79
CA VAL A 453 8.81 -16.41 -26.80
C VAL A 453 9.22 -17.58 -25.88
N ALA A 454 10.50 -17.92 -25.90
CA ALA A 454 11.07 -19.02 -25.12
C ALA A 454 10.85 -18.82 -23.61
N SER A 455 10.39 -19.89 -22.96
CA SER A 455 10.06 -19.98 -21.55
C SER A 455 11.29 -19.78 -20.65
N GLY A 456 11.44 -18.59 -20.08
CA GLY A 456 12.42 -18.32 -19.03
C GLY A 456 11.95 -17.38 -17.90
N ALA A 457 10.87 -16.62 -18.08
CA ALA A 457 10.52 -15.54 -17.14
C ALA A 457 9.06 -15.54 -16.60
N ILE A 458 8.24 -16.55 -16.92
CA ILE A 458 6.81 -16.56 -16.54
C ILE A 458 6.52 -17.80 -15.67
N ALA A 459 7.06 -17.82 -14.45
CA ALA A 459 6.68 -18.79 -13.42
C ALA A 459 5.99 -18.14 -12.20
N ALA A 460 5.95 -16.81 -12.10
CA ALA A 460 5.46 -16.12 -10.91
C ALA A 460 3.94 -15.77 -10.90
N PHE A 461 3.21 -16.01 -12.00
CA PHE A 461 1.81 -15.54 -12.13
C PHE A 461 0.74 -16.64 -12.22
N ARG A 462 1.10 -17.93 -12.08
CA ARG A 462 0.16 -19.06 -12.22
C ARG A 462 -0.42 -19.59 -10.89
N GLY A 463 -0.20 -18.89 -9.77
CA GLY A 463 -0.63 -19.35 -8.44
C GLY A 463 -2.14 -19.29 -8.18
N ASP A 464 -2.83 -18.23 -8.60
CA ASP A 464 -4.15 -17.92 -7.99
C ASP A 464 -5.40 -18.28 -8.82
N ALA A 465 -5.29 -18.52 -10.13
CA ALA A 465 -6.47 -18.85 -10.94
C ALA A 465 -6.90 -20.34 -10.84
N ALA A 466 -6.00 -21.24 -10.44
CA ALA A 466 -6.28 -22.69 -10.42
C ALA A 466 -6.88 -23.19 -9.08
N GLY A 467 -6.79 -22.39 -8.01
CA GLY A 467 -7.26 -22.75 -6.67
C GLY A 467 -8.78 -22.65 -6.48
N LEU A 468 -9.42 -21.64 -7.07
CA LEU A 468 -10.86 -21.40 -6.86
C LEU A 468 -11.79 -22.36 -7.64
N ALA A 469 -11.32 -22.99 -8.72
CA ALA A 469 -12.15 -23.89 -9.51
C ALA A 469 -12.29 -25.32 -8.93
N ARG A 470 -11.43 -25.72 -7.98
CA ARG A 470 -11.45 -27.10 -7.43
C ARG A 470 -12.26 -27.29 -6.14
N ALA A 471 -12.73 -26.21 -5.51
CA ALA A 471 -13.49 -26.27 -4.26
C ALA A 471 -15.01 -26.43 -4.43
N ARG A 472 -15.56 -26.39 -5.66
CA ARG A 472 -17.02 -26.45 -5.90
C ARG A 472 -17.53 -27.70 -6.64
N GLY A 473 -16.76 -28.79 -6.67
CA GLY A 473 -17.09 -29.93 -7.55
C GLY A 473 -16.80 -31.32 -7.00
N ARG A 474 -17.27 -31.67 -5.79
CA ARG A 474 -17.40 -33.08 -5.36
C ARG A 474 -18.62 -33.30 -4.45
N GLN A 475 -19.82 -33.26 -5.03
CA GLN A 475 -20.95 -34.03 -4.49
C GLN A 475 -20.98 -35.38 -5.22
N SER A 476 -20.69 -36.45 -4.51
CA SER A 476 -20.82 -37.84 -4.98
C SER A 476 -22.30 -38.25 -4.95
N PRO A 477 -22.86 -38.86 -6.02
CA PRO A 477 -24.25 -39.31 -6.01
C PRO A 477 -24.38 -40.64 -5.25
N LEU A 478 -25.07 -40.60 -4.11
CA LEU A 478 -25.52 -41.79 -3.40
C LEU A 478 -26.54 -42.56 -4.25
N ARG A 479 -26.16 -43.79 -4.61
CA ARG A 479 -27.00 -44.81 -5.24
C ARG A 479 -28.26 -45.08 -4.39
N ARG A 480 -29.44 -44.70 -4.89
CA ARG A 480 -30.72 -45.28 -4.44
C ARG A 480 -31.01 -46.52 -5.28
N GLY A 481 -30.86 -47.70 -4.68
CA GLY A 481 -31.33 -48.96 -5.24
C GLY A 481 -32.84 -49.03 -5.23
N VAL A 482 -33.44 -49.07 -6.41
CA VAL A 482 -34.86 -49.35 -6.63
C VAL A 482 -35.09 -50.86 -6.43
N ARG A 483 -35.87 -51.23 -5.41
CA ARG A 483 -36.45 -52.57 -5.27
C ARG A 483 -37.70 -52.66 -6.15
N ALA A 484 -37.73 -53.64 -7.05
CA ALA A 484 -38.94 -54.04 -7.77
C ALA A 484 -39.84 -54.90 -6.85
N PRO A 485 -41.18 -54.84 -6.98
CA PRO A 485 -42.09 -55.73 -6.26
C PRO A 485 -42.31 -57.03 -7.06
N ALA A 486 -42.21 -58.17 -6.37
CA ALA A 486 -42.66 -59.45 -6.87
C ALA A 486 -44.16 -59.63 -6.54
N LEU A 487 -44.94 -59.94 -7.57
CA LEU A 487 -46.33 -60.36 -7.48
C LEU A 487 -46.41 -61.82 -6.99
N GLY A 488 -47.28 -62.06 -6.00
CA GLY A 488 -48.09 -63.27 -5.88
C GLY A 488 -47.61 -64.34 -4.91
N SER A 489 -48.33 -64.55 -3.80
CA SER A 489 -49.30 -65.66 -3.68
C SER A 489 -49.85 -65.82 -2.25
N ARG A 490 -51.20 -65.93 -2.19
CA ARG A 490 -52.10 -66.36 -1.10
C ARG A 490 -52.54 -65.32 -0.08
#